data_AF-A0A2P8KA69-F1
#
_entry.id   AF-A0A2P8KA69-F1
#
_cell.length_a   1.000
_cell.length_b   1.000
_cell.length_c   1.000
_cell.angle_alpha   90.00
_cell.angle_beta   90.00
_cell.angle_gamma   90.00
#
_symmetry.space_group_name_H-M   'P 1'
#
loop_
_entity.id
_entity.type
_entity.pdbx_description
1 polymer ?
#
loop_
_entity_poly.entity_id
_entity_poly.type
_entity_poly.pdbx_seq_one_letter_code
_entity_poly.pdbx_strand_id
1 'polypeptide(L)'
;MADLSAPRLPAARATNPPWARPAPDARNALPGATLGGVRILLRLEGLAVLAAAVAAYIHLGAGWGAFAMQFLLPDLSFLGYLAGSRAGAIAYNAAHSYIGPVALLGLGLAGDASVALALGLIWSAHIGLDRALGYGLKYGSEFGATHLGRIGRADPW
;
A
#
# COMPACT_ATOMS: atom_id res chain seq x y z
N MET A 1 58.84 36.49 10.67
CA MET A 1 57.45 36.00 10.66
C MET A 1 56.90 36.21 9.25
N ALA A 2 56.87 35.16 8.42
CA ALA A 2 56.34 35.22 7.06
C ALA A 2 54.90 34.68 7.07
N ASP A 3 53.94 35.49 6.65
CA ASP A 3 52.53 35.13 6.48
C ASP A 3 52.36 34.35 5.16
N LEU A 4 52.18 33.04 5.27
CA LEU A 4 51.83 32.15 4.15
C LEU A 4 50.32 31.96 4.11
N SER A 5 49.60 32.97 3.65
CA SER A 5 48.18 32.85 3.35
C SER A 5 48.00 32.19 1.97
N ALA A 6 47.76 30.88 1.98
CA ALA A 6 47.46 30.11 0.76
C ALA A 6 46.12 30.54 0.13
N PRO A 7 46.01 30.58 -1.21
CA PRO A 7 44.76 30.92 -1.89
C PRO A 7 43.72 29.82 -1.66
N ARG A 8 42.55 30.18 -1.12
CA ARG A 8 41.40 29.27 -1.00
C ARG A 8 40.80 29.07 -2.40
N LEU A 9 40.97 27.89 -2.97
CA LEU A 9 40.27 27.51 -4.19
C LEU A 9 38.76 27.45 -3.93
N PRO A 10 37.91 28.01 -4.80
CA PRO A 10 36.46 27.92 -4.65
C PRO A 10 36.03 26.45 -4.75
N ALA A 11 35.22 26.01 -3.79
CA ALA A 11 34.63 24.67 -3.82
C ALA A 11 33.80 24.50 -5.10
N ALA A 12 34.18 23.53 -5.93
CA ALA A 12 33.44 23.18 -7.13
C ALA A 12 31.99 22.85 -6.74
N ARG A 13 31.04 23.62 -7.27
CA ARG A 13 29.61 23.36 -7.09
C ARG A 13 29.31 22.04 -7.78
N ALA A 14 29.08 20.98 -7.01
CA ALA A 14 28.71 19.68 -7.55
C ALA A 14 27.39 19.84 -8.31
N THR A 15 27.48 19.92 -9.64
CA THR A 15 26.32 19.87 -10.52
C THR A 15 25.89 18.42 -10.62
N ASN A 16 24.66 18.10 -10.21
CA ASN A 16 24.09 16.78 -10.42
C ASN A 16 24.20 16.42 -11.92
N PRO A 17 24.52 15.16 -12.24
CA PRO A 17 24.63 14.75 -13.64
C PRO A 17 23.27 14.93 -14.33
N PRO A 18 23.24 15.15 -15.66
CA PRO A 18 22.01 15.49 -16.39
C PRO A 18 20.91 14.41 -16.34
N TRP A 19 21.24 13.20 -15.91
CA TRP A 19 20.29 12.11 -15.70
C TRP A 19 19.77 12.01 -14.25
N ALA A 20 20.40 12.69 -13.28
CA ALA A 20 19.96 12.67 -11.90
C ALA A 20 18.71 13.55 -11.76
N ARG A 21 17.57 12.88 -11.51
CA ARG A 21 16.35 13.58 -11.12
C ARG A 21 16.62 14.39 -9.84
N PRO A 22 16.04 15.60 -9.71
CA PRO A 22 16.13 16.35 -8.47
C PRO A 22 15.72 15.45 -7.31
N ALA A 23 16.51 15.45 -6.23
CA ALA A 23 16.10 14.76 -5.03
C ALA A 23 14.73 15.32 -4.61
N PRO A 24 13.75 14.46 -4.30
CA PRO A 24 12.46 14.91 -3.78
C PRO A 24 12.70 15.81 -2.57
N ASP A 25 11.90 16.88 -2.41
CA ASP A 25 11.98 17.72 -1.22
C ASP A 25 11.83 16.81 0.00
N ALA A 26 12.88 16.73 0.84
CA ALA A 26 12.93 15.89 2.02
C ALA A 26 11.77 16.21 2.99
N ARG A 27 11.16 17.40 2.88
CA ARG A 27 9.98 17.81 3.65
C ARG A 27 8.69 17.11 3.23
N ASN A 28 8.65 16.51 2.04
CA ASN A 28 7.51 15.76 1.51
C ASN A 28 7.75 14.25 1.40
N ALA A 29 8.94 13.76 1.76
CA ALA A 29 9.22 12.34 1.82
C ALA A 29 8.51 11.73 3.02
N LEU A 30 7.54 10.83 2.79
CA LEU A 30 6.98 9.98 3.86
C LEU A 30 8.03 8.93 4.23
N PRO A 31 8.63 8.98 5.43
CA PRO A 31 9.65 8.01 5.83
C PRO A 31 9.04 6.60 5.81
N GLY A 32 9.66 5.68 5.06
CA GLY A 32 9.20 4.29 4.93
C GLY A 32 8.28 4.01 3.73
N ALA A 33 7.79 5.02 3.02
CA ALA A 33 7.03 4.81 1.79
C ALA A 33 7.94 4.34 0.65
N THR A 34 7.46 3.35 -0.11
CA THR A 34 8.15 2.85 -1.31
C THR A 34 8.02 3.83 -2.46
N LEU A 35 9.05 3.90 -3.30
CA LEU A 35 9.20 4.86 -4.40
C LEU A 35 9.57 4.15 -5.71
N GLY A 36 9.35 4.83 -6.85
CA GLY A 36 9.84 4.41 -8.15
C GLY A 36 9.39 3.01 -8.59
N GLY A 37 10.31 2.22 -9.14
CA GLY A 37 10.01 0.90 -9.71
C GLY A 37 9.43 -0.11 -8.72
N VAL A 38 9.88 -0.09 -7.46
CA VAL A 38 9.36 -0.98 -6.40
C VAL A 38 7.87 -0.70 -6.14
N ARG A 39 7.48 0.57 -6.10
CA ARG A 39 6.07 0.95 -5.93
C ARG A 39 5.22 0.44 -7.10
N ILE A 40 5.71 0.57 -8.33
CA ILE A 40 5.00 0.07 -9.52
C ILE A 40 4.83 -1.45 -9.41
N LEU A 41 5.89 -2.17 -9.03
CA LEU A 41 5.84 -3.61 -8.85
C LEU A 41 4.80 -4.02 -7.80
N LEU A 42 4.78 -3.37 -6.63
CA LEU A 42 3.78 -3.66 -5.58
C LEU A 42 2.33 -3.42 -6.05
N ARG A 43 2.09 -2.42 -6.91
CA ARG A 43 0.76 -2.20 -7.51
C ARG A 43 0.40 -3.29 -8.50
N LEU A 44 1.37 -3.75 -9.30
CA LEU A 44 1.17 -4.87 -10.22
C LEU A 44 0.95 -6.20 -9.48
N GLU A 45 1.63 -6.42 -8.36
CA GLU A 45 1.36 -7.55 -7.45
C GLU A 45 -0.07 -7.49 -6.92
N GLY A 46 -0.53 -6.32 -6.48
CA GLY A 46 -1.92 -6.10 -6.08
C GLY A 46 -2.92 -6.47 -7.19
N LEU A 47 -2.65 -6.01 -8.41
CA LEU A 47 -3.48 -6.33 -9.58
C LEU A 47 -3.48 -7.84 -9.89
N ALA A 48 -2.33 -8.50 -9.77
CA ALA A 48 -2.23 -9.94 -9.96
C ALA A 48 -3.04 -10.71 -8.90
N VAL A 49 -2.99 -10.28 -7.64
CA VAL A 49 -3.80 -10.87 -6.56
C VAL A 49 -5.30 -10.67 -6.82
N LEU A 50 -5.71 -9.47 -7.24
CA LEU A 50 -7.10 -9.20 -7.63
C LEU A 50 -7.55 -10.17 -8.74
N ALA A 51 -6.78 -10.27 -9.82
CA ALA A 51 -7.12 -11.13 -10.95
C ALA A 51 -7.19 -12.62 -10.55
N ALA A 52 -6.22 -13.10 -9.78
CA ALA A 52 -6.18 -14.48 -9.32
C ALA A 52 -7.35 -14.80 -8.37
N ALA A 53 -7.66 -13.91 -7.44
CA ALA A 53 -8.77 -14.09 -6.50
C ALA A 53 -10.13 -14.10 -7.21
N VAL A 54 -10.35 -13.20 -8.17
CA VAL A 54 -11.58 -13.18 -8.99
C VAL A 54 -11.70 -14.44 -9.84
N ALA A 55 -10.61 -14.89 -10.49
CA ALA A 55 -10.61 -16.11 -11.28
C ALA A 55 -10.94 -17.35 -10.41
N ALA A 56 -10.31 -17.47 -9.25
CA ALA A 56 -10.60 -18.55 -8.29
C ALA A 56 -12.05 -18.48 -7.77
N TYR A 57 -12.59 -17.28 -7.54
CA TYR A 57 -13.98 -17.11 -7.11
C TYR A 57 -14.99 -17.54 -8.19
N ILE A 58 -14.70 -17.25 -9.47
CA ILE A 58 -15.46 -17.74 -10.61
C ILE A 58 -15.46 -19.27 -10.64
N HIS A 59 -14.29 -19.89 -10.48
CA HIS A 59 -14.16 -21.35 -10.44
C HIS A 59 -14.89 -21.99 -9.25
N LEU A 60 -14.96 -21.30 -8.11
CA LEU A 60 -15.73 -21.74 -6.95
C LEU A 60 -17.25 -21.74 -7.20
N GLY A 61 -17.72 -20.99 -8.22
CA GLY A 61 -19.14 -20.93 -8.60
C GLY A 61 -20.03 -20.21 -7.57
N ALA A 62 -19.44 -19.35 -6.74
CA ALA A 62 -20.15 -18.62 -5.69
C ALA A 62 -20.94 -17.41 -6.24
N GLY A 63 -21.94 -16.95 -5.48
CA GLY A 63 -22.88 -15.92 -5.94
C GLY A 63 -22.33 -14.49 -5.91
N TRP A 64 -22.37 -13.80 -7.05
CA TRP A 64 -21.85 -12.43 -7.22
C TRP A 64 -22.50 -11.34 -6.35
N GLY A 65 -23.74 -11.52 -5.89
CA GLY A 65 -24.36 -10.58 -4.95
C GLY A 65 -23.62 -10.54 -3.61
N ALA A 66 -23.22 -11.71 -3.11
CA ALA A 66 -22.37 -11.83 -1.92
C ALA A 66 -20.95 -11.30 -2.19
N PHE A 67 -20.42 -11.50 -3.41
CA PHE A 67 -19.16 -10.87 -3.79
C PHE A 67 -19.23 -9.35 -3.64
N ALA A 68 -20.18 -8.70 -4.32
CA ALA A 68 -20.27 -7.24 -4.35
C ALA A 68 -20.47 -6.61 -2.96
N MET A 69 -21.33 -7.21 -2.12
CA MET A 69 -21.59 -6.70 -0.78
C MET A 69 -20.37 -6.87 0.14
N GLN A 70 -19.76 -8.06 0.17
CA GLN A 70 -18.63 -8.34 1.07
C GLN A 70 -17.35 -7.67 0.61
N PHE A 71 -17.21 -7.39 -0.69
CA PHE A 71 -16.08 -6.67 -1.25
C PHE A 71 -15.92 -5.29 -0.58
N LEU A 72 -17.01 -4.59 -0.29
CA LEU A 72 -16.97 -3.25 0.31
C LEU A 72 -16.87 -3.25 1.84
N LEU A 73 -17.03 -4.40 2.51
CA LEU A 73 -17.03 -4.47 3.98
C LEU A 73 -15.71 -4.02 4.63
N PRO A 74 -14.51 -4.38 4.12
CA PRO A 74 -13.25 -3.96 4.73
C PRO A 74 -13.11 -2.44 4.82
N ASP A 75 -13.71 -1.68 3.89
CA ASP A 75 -13.62 -0.21 3.88
C ASP A 75 -14.35 0.45 5.04
N LEU A 76 -15.31 -0.23 5.68
CA LEU A 76 -15.94 0.28 6.90
C LEU A 76 -14.92 0.47 8.04
N SER A 77 -13.76 -0.17 7.96
CA SER A 77 -12.64 0.05 8.90
C SER A 77 -12.16 1.50 8.95
N PHE A 78 -12.42 2.31 7.90
CA PHE A 78 -12.14 3.74 7.92
C PHE A 78 -12.91 4.50 9.01
N LEU A 79 -14.07 3.99 9.46
CA LEU A 79 -14.80 4.57 10.60
C LEU A 79 -13.96 4.56 11.89
N GLY A 80 -12.94 3.70 12.00
CA GLY A 80 -11.99 3.73 13.10
C GLY A 80 -11.24 5.06 13.24
N TYR A 81 -11.12 5.85 12.17
CA TYR A 81 -10.53 7.19 12.23
C TYR A 81 -11.38 8.20 13.01
N LEU A 82 -12.66 7.90 13.29
CA LEU A 82 -13.48 8.70 14.21
C LEU A 82 -12.93 8.68 15.65
N ALA A 83 -12.17 7.64 16.01
CA ALA A 83 -11.47 7.53 17.30
C ALA A 83 -10.01 8.06 17.25
N GLY A 84 -9.59 8.68 16.15
CA GLY A 84 -8.27 9.25 15.95
C GLY A 84 -7.38 8.47 14.97
N SER A 85 -6.28 9.10 14.53
CA SER A 85 -5.42 8.61 13.44
C SER A 85 -4.79 7.25 13.72
N ARG A 86 -4.32 7.01 14.95
CA ARG A 86 -3.67 5.75 15.33
C ARG A 86 -4.68 4.60 15.40
N ALA A 87 -5.83 4.81 16.02
CA ALA A 87 -6.90 3.81 16.09
C ALA A 87 -7.41 3.46 14.69
N GLY A 88 -7.64 4.48 13.85
CA GLY A 88 -8.02 4.31 12.45
C GLY A 88 -6.99 3.53 11.64
N ALA A 89 -5.69 3.84 11.77
CA ALA A 89 -4.65 3.12 11.07
C ALA A 89 -4.57 1.63 11.49
N ILE A 90 -4.74 1.33 12.79
CA ILE A 90 -4.77 -0.05 13.27
C ILE A 90 -5.98 -0.80 12.71
N ALA A 91 -7.18 -0.22 12.80
CA ALA A 91 -8.41 -0.83 12.28
C ALA A 91 -8.32 -1.07 10.77
N TYR A 92 -7.87 -0.06 10.01
CA TYR A 92 -7.67 -0.17 8.58
C TYR A 92 -6.65 -1.25 8.23
N ASN A 93 -5.49 -1.27 8.89
CA ASN A 93 -4.44 -2.25 8.59
C ASN A 93 -4.86 -3.68 8.94
N ALA A 94 -5.65 -3.88 10.00
CA ALA A 94 -6.22 -5.19 10.31
C ALA A 94 -7.16 -5.66 9.18
N ALA A 95 -8.00 -4.76 8.66
CA ALA A 95 -8.91 -5.05 7.55
C ALA A 95 -8.21 -5.14 6.18
N HIS A 96 -7.04 -4.53 5.98
CA HIS A 96 -6.33 -4.48 4.70
C HIS A 96 -5.00 -5.24 4.71
N SER A 97 -4.81 -6.12 5.69
CA SER A 97 -3.70 -7.07 5.75
C SER A 97 -4.12 -8.39 5.11
N TYR A 98 -3.20 -9.04 4.39
CA TYR A 98 -3.45 -10.37 3.83
C TYR A 98 -3.49 -11.48 4.89
N ILE A 99 -3.14 -11.21 6.16
CA ILE A 99 -3.18 -12.22 7.22
C ILE A 99 -4.58 -12.82 7.37
N GLY A 100 -5.61 -11.96 7.45
CA GLY A 100 -7.01 -12.38 7.58
C GLY A 100 -7.51 -13.26 6.43
N PRO A 101 -7.46 -12.80 5.17
CA PRO A 101 -7.92 -13.61 4.05
C PRO A 101 -7.10 -14.87 3.85
N VAL A 102 -5.76 -14.84 4.02
CA VAL A 102 -4.93 -16.05 3.91
C VAL A 102 -5.29 -17.08 4.99
N ALA A 103 -5.57 -16.63 6.22
CA ALA A 103 -6.04 -17.53 7.28
C ALA A 103 -7.40 -18.16 6.91
N LEU A 104 -8.35 -17.38 6.37
CA LEU A 104 -9.63 -17.90 5.90
C LEU A 104 -9.49 -18.89 4.75
N LEU A 105 -8.60 -18.61 3.78
CA LEU A 105 -8.31 -19.52 2.69
C LEU A 105 -7.71 -20.84 3.22
N GLY A 106 -6.74 -20.76 4.14
CA GLY A 106 -6.13 -21.94 4.76
C GLY A 106 -7.13 -22.80 5.54
N LEU A 107 -7.96 -22.17 6.37
CA LEU A 107 -9.03 -22.85 7.11
C LEU A 107 -10.09 -23.44 6.17
N GLY A 108 -10.45 -22.70 5.11
CA GLY A 108 -11.39 -23.16 4.10
C GLY A 108 -10.91 -24.40 3.36
N LEU A 109 -9.62 -24.44 2.98
CA LEU A 109 -9.01 -25.61 2.36
C LEU A 109 -8.91 -26.79 3.33
N ALA A 110 -8.50 -26.54 4.58
CA ALA A 110 -8.32 -27.59 5.58
C ALA A 110 -9.64 -28.23 6.04
N GLY A 111 -10.73 -27.44 6.05
CA GLY A 111 -12.05 -27.88 6.51
C GLY A 111 -13.07 -28.15 5.39
N ASP A 112 -12.66 -28.13 4.12
CA ASP A 112 -13.55 -28.23 2.94
C ASP A 112 -14.73 -27.24 2.99
N ALA A 113 -14.47 -26.03 3.48
CA ALA A 113 -15.49 -25.02 3.74
C ALA A 113 -15.52 -23.97 2.61
N SER A 114 -16.37 -24.21 1.61
CA SER A 114 -16.55 -23.32 0.45
C SER A 114 -16.88 -21.88 0.80
N VAL A 115 -17.65 -21.65 1.89
CA VAL A 115 -17.96 -20.30 2.38
C VAL A 115 -16.71 -19.57 2.87
N ALA A 116 -15.82 -20.26 3.61
CA ALA A 116 -14.57 -19.67 4.09
C ALA A 116 -13.64 -19.33 2.91
N LEU A 117 -13.57 -20.21 1.90
CA LEU A 117 -12.85 -19.94 0.65
C LEU A 117 -13.42 -18.70 -0.06
N ALA A 118 -14.74 -18.63 -0.23
CA ALA A 118 -15.40 -17.49 -0.87
C ALA A 118 -15.08 -16.17 -0.16
N LEU A 119 -15.19 -16.14 1.18
CA LEU A 119 -14.88 -14.96 1.99
C LEU A 119 -13.39 -14.56 1.88
N GLY A 120 -12.48 -15.53 1.96
CA GLY A 120 -11.05 -15.28 1.80
C GLY A 120 -10.68 -14.74 0.42
N LEU A 121 -11.32 -15.25 -0.64
CA LEU A 121 -11.13 -14.78 -2.02
C LEU A 121 -11.68 -13.37 -2.24
N ILE A 122 -12.91 -13.08 -1.79
CA ILE A 122 -13.50 -11.74 -1.90
C ILE A 122 -12.63 -10.71 -1.18
N TRP A 123 -12.19 -11.04 0.03
CA TRP A 123 -11.35 -10.14 0.83
C TRP A 123 -9.95 -9.97 0.21
N SER A 124 -9.35 -11.03 -0.33
CA SER A 124 -8.10 -10.94 -1.09
C SER A 124 -8.25 -10.04 -2.33
N ALA A 125 -9.37 -10.16 -3.05
CA ALA A 125 -9.68 -9.34 -4.21
C ALA A 125 -9.79 -7.86 -3.83
N HIS A 126 -10.49 -7.54 -2.74
CA HIS A 126 -10.58 -6.17 -2.22
C HIS A 126 -9.19 -5.57 -1.95
N ILE A 127 -8.36 -6.26 -1.17
CA ILE A 127 -7.00 -5.79 -0.87
C ILE A 127 -6.17 -5.65 -2.16
N GLY A 128 -6.30 -6.60 -3.09
CA GLY A 128 -5.62 -6.55 -4.39
C GLY A 128 -5.99 -5.31 -5.20
N LEU A 129 -7.29 -4.97 -5.28
CA LEU A 129 -7.75 -3.75 -5.94
C LEU A 129 -7.17 -2.51 -5.27
N ASP A 130 -7.24 -2.43 -3.94
CA ASP A 130 -6.72 -1.32 -3.17
C ASP A 130 -5.24 -1.07 -3.47
N ARG A 131 -4.42 -2.14 -3.42
CA ARG A 131 -2.99 -2.08 -3.74
C ARG A 131 -2.75 -1.66 -5.19
N ALA A 132 -3.54 -2.18 -6.14
CA ALA A 132 -3.43 -1.80 -7.55
C ALA A 132 -3.73 -0.31 -7.77
N LEU A 133 -4.70 0.24 -7.05
CA LEU A 133 -5.05 1.66 -7.09
C LEU A 133 -4.06 2.56 -6.33
N GLY A 134 -3.14 1.97 -5.55
CA GLY A 134 -2.11 2.68 -4.80
C GLY A 134 -2.46 2.92 -3.34
N TYR A 135 -3.57 2.35 -2.84
CA TYR A 135 -3.87 2.32 -1.42
C TYR A 135 -2.93 1.34 -0.70
N GLY A 136 -2.19 1.85 0.28
CA GLY A 136 -1.25 1.11 1.12
C GLY A 136 -1.78 0.91 2.55
N LEU A 137 -1.17 -0.01 3.30
CA LEU A 137 -1.20 -0.02 4.77
C LEU A 137 -0.79 1.35 5.29
N LYS A 138 -1.52 1.80 6.31
CA LYS A 138 -1.48 3.14 6.89
C LYS A 138 -0.41 3.26 7.94
N TYR A 139 0.29 4.38 7.93
CA TYR A 139 1.05 4.85 9.08
C TYR A 139 0.11 5.59 10.05
N GLY A 140 0.35 5.49 11.35
CA GLY A 140 -0.49 6.13 12.38
C GLY A 140 -0.37 7.66 12.47
N SER A 141 0.47 8.28 11.63
CA SER A 141 0.71 9.73 11.61
C SER A 141 -0.46 10.51 11.04
N GLU A 142 -1.04 10.05 9.93
CA GLU A 142 -2.15 10.70 9.23
C GLU A 142 -2.91 9.70 8.34
N PHE A 143 -4.15 10.01 7.97
CA PHE A 143 -4.96 9.14 7.11
C PHE A 143 -4.32 8.87 5.75
N GLY A 144 -3.67 9.88 5.16
CA GLY A 144 -3.12 9.80 3.80
C GLY A 144 -1.79 9.07 3.70
N ALA A 145 -1.11 8.78 4.80
CA ALA A 145 0.24 8.23 4.78
C ALA A 145 0.23 6.70 4.70
N THR A 146 0.81 6.15 3.62
CA THR A 146 0.87 4.69 3.40
C THR A 146 2.25 4.21 2.96
N HIS A 147 2.51 2.91 3.06
CA HIS A 147 3.74 2.32 2.53
C HIS A 147 3.86 2.39 1.00
N LEU A 148 2.77 2.68 0.27
CA LEU A 148 2.79 2.93 -1.18
C LEU A 148 2.91 4.41 -1.54
N GLY A 149 3.02 5.29 -0.54
CA GLY A 149 3.04 6.74 -0.73
C GLY A 149 1.84 7.44 -0.11
N ARG A 150 1.71 8.72 -0.43
CA ARG A 150 0.60 9.57 0.03
C ARG A 150 -0.60 9.35 -0.86
N ILE A 151 -1.81 9.34 -0.30
CA ILE A 151 -3.03 9.23 -1.13
C ILE A 151 -3.32 10.59 -1.78
N GLY A 152 -3.59 10.57 -3.09
CA GLY A 152 -4.06 11.73 -3.86
C GLY A 152 -2.94 12.63 -4.38
N ARG A 153 -3.31 13.85 -4.83
CA ARG A 153 -2.40 14.81 -5.48
C ARG A 153 -1.24 15.32 -4.61
N ALA A 154 -1.27 15.01 -3.32
CA ALA A 154 -0.21 15.35 -2.37
C ALA A 154 0.96 14.35 -2.41
N ASP A 155 0.87 13.26 -3.19
CA ASP A 155 2.01 12.39 -3.45
C ASP A 155 3.00 13.11 -4.38
N PRO A 156 4.27 13.34 -3.95
CA PRO A 156 5.22 14.11 -4.74
C PRO A 156 5.83 13.33 -5.94
N TRP A 157 5.19 12.24 -6.38
CA TRP A 157 5.71 11.28 -7.35
C TRP A 157 4.70 10.89 -8.43
#